data_AF-A0A6H5JNQ3-F1
#
_entry.id   AF-A0A6H5JNQ3-F1
#
_cell.length_a   1.000
_cell.length_b   1.000
_cell.length_c   1.000
_cell.angle_alpha   90.00
_cell.angle_beta   90.00
_cell.angle_gamma   90.00
#
_symmetry.space_group_name_H-M   'P 1'
#
loop_
_entity.id
_entity.type
_entity.pdbx_description
1 polymer ?
#
loop_
_entity_poly.entity_id
_entity_poly.type
_entity_poly.pdbx_seq_one_letter_code
_entity_poly.pdbx_strand_id
1 'polypeptide(L)' 'MSSQNRSKMGQAFAKMTTACPQQIAGYGTCLQAASTAGMLERGVCDEQFKALKRCFQQAAKGLKATR' A
#
# COMPACT_ATOMS: atom_id res chain seq x y z
N MET A 1 9.33 6.75 -28.54
CA MET A 1 8.44 5.66 -28.04
C MET A 1 8.93 5.23 -26.65
N SER A 2 8.45 5.82 -25.55
CA SER A 2 8.89 5.43 -24.19
C SER A 2 7.77 5.54 -23.16
N SER A 3 6.74 4.70 -23.26
CA SER A 3 5.65 4.61 -22.27
C SER A 3 5.20 3.16 -22.03
N GLN A 4 6.13 2.20 -22.06
CA GLN A 4 5.81 0.79 -21.83
C GLN A 4 6.03 0.33 -20.37
N ASN A 5 6.64 1.17 -19.52
CA ASN A 5 7.02 0.78 -18.15
C ASN A 5 6.05 1.26 -17.06
N ARG A 6 5.22 2.29 -17.30
CA ARG A 6 4.19 2.74 -16.32
C ARG A 6 3.11 1.69 -16.12
N SER A 7 2.77 0.94 -17.17
CA SER A 7 1.64 -0.01 -17.14
C SER A 7 1.91 -1.23 -16.27
N LYS A 8 3.15 -1.71 -16.16
CA LYS A 8 3.47 -2.89 -15.32
C LYS A 8 3.50 -2.55 -13.84
N MET A 9 4.07 -1.40 -13.49
CA MET A 9 4.08 -0.91 -12.11
C MET A 9 2.67 -0.59 -11.62
N GLY A 10 1.86 0.08 -12.45
CA GLY A 10 0.47 0.39 -12.12
C GLY A 10 -0.40 -0.85 -11.90
N GLN A 11 -0.25 -1.89 -12.73
CA GLN A 11 -0.98 -3.15 -12.56
C GLN A 11 -0.55 -3.93 -11.30
N ALA A 12 0.76 -3.95 -11.00
CA ALA A 12 1.25 -4.59 -9.78
C ALA A 12 0.73 -3.85 -8.54
N PHE A 13 0.74 -2.51 -8.57
CA PHE A 13 0.18 -1.69 -7.51
C PHE A 13 -1.32 -1.93 -7.32
N ALA A 14 -2.08 -1.92 -8.42
CA ALA A 14 -3.51 -2.22 -8.40
C ALA A 14 -3.80 -3.61 -7.79
N LYS A 15 -3.04 -4.65 -8.17
CA LYS A 15 -3.17 -6.00 -7.59
C LYS A 15 -2.85 -6.02 -6.09
N MET A 16 -1.78 -5.34 -5.68
CA MET A 16 -1.42 -5.23 -4.25
C MET A 16 -2.49 -4.48 -3.46
N THR A 17 -3.09 -3.43 -4.03
CA THR A 17 -4.16 -2.69 -3.37
C THR A 17 -5.44 -3.49 -3.25
N THR A 18 -5.78 -4.31 -4.25
CA THR A 18 -6.92 -5.23 -4.18
C THR A 18 -6.69 -6.36 -3.18
N ALA A 19 -5.46 -6.82 -2.98
CA ALA A 19 -5.13 -7.92 -2.07
C ALA A 19 -5.13 -7.52 -0.59
N CYS A 20 -4.97 -6.22 -0.28
CA CYS A 20 -4.77 -5.73 1.08
C CYS A 20 -5.76 -4.62 1.50
N PRO A 21 -7.08 -4.75 1.23
CA PRO A 21 -8.03 -3.65 1.41
C PRO A 21 -8.18 -3.23 2.88
N GLN A 22 -8.13 -4.17 3.82
CA GLN A 22 -8.26 -3.91 5.25
C GLN A 22 -7.07 -3.08 5.79
N GLN A 23 -5.85 -3.42 5.39
CA GLN A 23 -4.64 -2.73 5.80
C GLN A 23 -4.56 -1.33 5.17
N ILE A 24 -5.07 -1.17 3.94
CA ILE A 24 -5.18 0.15 3.29
C ILE A 24 -6.19 1.02 4.02
N ALA A 25 -7.37 0.48 4.33
CA ALA A 25 -8.38 1.20 5.09
C ALA A 25 -7.83 1.63 6.45
N GLY A 26 -7.18 0.73 7.20
CA GLY A 26 -6.58 1.05 8.50
C GLY A 26 -5.50 2.13 8.43
N TYR A 27 -4.64 2.10 7.41
CA TYR A 27 -3.64 3.15 7.19
C TYR A 27 -4.30 4.48 6.79
N GLY A 28 -5.28 4.46 5.90
CA GLY A 28 -6.04 5.64 5.48
C GLY A 28 -6.81 6.30 6.63
N THR A 29 -7.45 5.51 7.49
CA THR A 29 -8.15 6.01 8.69
C THR A 29 -7.17 6.70 9.64
N CYS A 30 -5.98 6.13 9.87
CA CYS A 30 -4.97 6.76 10.71
C CYS A 30 -4.48 8.09 10.09
N LEU A 31 -4.18 8.10 8.78
CA LEU A 31 -3.77 9.33 8.09
C LEU A 31 -4.84 10.40 8.17
N GLN A 32 -6.11 10.03 7.99
CA GLN A 32 -7.21 10.98 8.06
C GLN A 32 -7.39 11.53 9.48
N ALA A 33 -7.30 10.69 10.50
CA ALA A 33 -7.33 11.13 11.90
C ALA A 33 -6.16 12.07 12.24
N ALA A 34 -4.93 11.70 11.87
CA ALA A 34 -3.74 12.52 12.07
C ALA A 34 -3.80 13.84 11.30
N SER A 35 -4.29 13.82 10.06
CA SER A 35 -4.50 15.02 9.25
C SER A 35 -5.55 15.95 9.86
N THR A 36 -6.63 15.39 10.40
CA THR A 36 -7.69 16.18 11.06
C THR A 36 -7.19 16.79 12.37
N ALA A 37 -6.31 16.08 13.07
CA ALA A 37 -5.65 16.57 14.28
C ALA A 37 -4.50 17.56 14.02
N GLY A 38 -4.12 17.80 12.75
CA GLY A 38 -2.96 18.64 12.41
C GLY A 38 -1.61 18.01 12.80
N MET A 39 -1.57 16.71 13.06
CA MET A 39 -0.40 15.96 13.53
C MET A 39 0.11 14.97 12.46
N LEU A 40 -0.06 15.29 11.18
CA LEU A 40 0.37 14.39 10.11
C LEU A 40 1.91 14.44 9.95
N GLU A 41 2.60 13.73 10.83
CA GLU A 41 4.05 13.60 10.82
C GLU A 41 4.52 12.18 10.51
N ARG A 42 5.77 12.08 10.07
CA ARG A 42 6.40 10.80 9.75
C ARG A 42 6.55 9.97 11.02
N GLY A 43 5.83 8.85 11.09
CA GLY A 43 5.86 7.93 12.22
C GLY A 43 4.53 7.78 12.95
N VAL A 44 3.60 8.72 12.77
CA VAL A 44 2.30 8.70 13.47
C VAL A 44 1.45 7.48 13.11
N CYS A 45 1.52 7.04 11.86
CA CYS A 45 0.81 5.86 11.36
C CYS A 45 1.78 4.70 10.99
N ASP A 46 2.92 4.61 11.69
CA ASP A 46 3.98 3.64 11.34
C ASP A 46 3.54 2.19 11.52
N GLU A 47 2.72 1.89 12.52
CA GLU A 47 2.19 0.54 12.72
C GLU A 47 1.26 0.11 11.57
N GLN A 48 0.34 0.98 11.17
CA GLN A 48 -0.58 0.73 10.07
C GLN A 48 0.19 0.64 8.75
N PHE A 49 1.22 1.47 8.57
CA PHE A 49 2.12 1.39 7.43
C PHE A 49 2.90 0.08 7.38
N LYS A 50 3.45 -0.38 8.52
CA LYS A 50 4.14 -1.68 8.64
C LYS A 50 3.22 -2.85 8.28
N ALA A 51 1.99 -2.84 8.79
CA ALA A 51 0.98 -3.85 8.46
C ALA A 51 0.65 -3.87 6.96
N LEU A 52 0.45 -2.69 6.36
CA LEU A 52 0.22 -2.53 4.93
C LEU A 52 1.41 -3.03 4.09
N LYS A 53 2.63 -2.62 4.46
CA LYS A 53 3.88 -3.05 3.81
C LYS A 53 4.06 -4.57 3.87
N ARG A 54 3.79 -5.20 5.02
CA ARG A 54 3.83 -6.66 5.16
C ARG A 54 2.82 -7.35 4.25
N CYS A 55 1.62 -6.80 4.12
CA CYS A 55 0.63 -7.35 3.20
C CYS A 55 1.06 -7.22 1.74
N PHE A 56 1.57 -6.05 1.33
CA PHE A 56 2.10 -5.85 -0.04
C PHE A 56 3.27 -6.78 -0.35
N GLN A 57 4.18 -7.00 0.59
CA GLN A 57 5.27 -7.96 0.42
C GLN A 57 4.76 -9.39 0.22
N GLN A 58 3.70 -9.80 0.93
CA GLN A 58 3.08 -11.11 0.76
C GLN A 58 2.36 -11.22 -0.59
N ALA A 59 1.57 -10.22 -0.97
CA ALA A 59 0.92 -10.15 -2.28
C ALA A 59 1.93 -10.18 -3.44
N ALA A 60 3.06 -9.47 -3.30
CA ALA A 60 4.15 -9.47 -4.27
C ALA A 60 4.89 -10.81 -4.34
N LYS A 61 5.02 -11.54 -3.22
CA LYS A 61 5.59 -12.90 -3.19
C LYS A 61 4.64 -13.92 -3.81
N GLY A 62 3.33 -13.80 -3.59
CA GLY A 62 2.31 -14.62 -4.26
C GLY A 62 2.33 -14.43 -5.79
N LEU A 63 2.61 -13.22 -6.27
CA LEU A 63 2.82 -12.92 -7.69
C LEU A 63 4.05 -13.62 -8.31
N LYS A 64 5.04 -14.05 -7.51
CA LYS A 64 6.21 -14.82 -8.00
C LYS A 64 5.96 -16.33 -8.06
N ALA A 65 4.95 -16.85 -7.35
CA ALA A 65 4.65 -18.28 -7.28
C ALA A 65 3.73 -18.77 -8.42
N THR A 66 3.17 -17.86 -9.22
CA THR A 66 2.53 -18.15 -10.51
C THR A 66 3.43 -17.67 -11.65
N ARG A 67 4.57 -18.33 -11.82
CA ARG A 67 5.28 -18.37 -13.10
C ARG A 67 6.02 -19.69 -13.21
#